data_AF-A0A972GUP2-F1
#
_entry.id   AF-A0A972GUP2-F1
#
_cell.length_a   1.000
_cell.length_b   1.000
_cell.length_c   1.000
_cell.angle_alpha   90.00
_cell.angle_beta   90.00
_cell.angle_gamma   90.00
#
_symmetry.space_group_name_H-M   'P 1'
#
loop_
_entity.id
_entity.type
_entity.pdbx_description
1 polymer ?
#
loop_
_entity_poly.entity_id
_entity_poly.type
_entity_poly.pdbx_seq_one_letter_code
_entity_poly.pdbx_strand_id
1 'polypeptide(L)'
;MLSITNQKIAGMKPVWAPFRGVSLLFDNPGNSIQPLGSYDLLEVICCRPSDPELAFYHNLNKAGLDQFIKTYFFCPLPFHSYHVTVWDGLNNGNLNKIARPDRFDAEDMLANLHETFSASERNRFLCTEQGVSLDLPMEGPITFAFKEVEKRGNSAVVVNLKPADPISEQRLKQVEQQRTMLIEEYKRRYGLYTTSTAFRPHVSIGYFANKEYAELSDAAIARLNETLAKSTQGLTVTFASMSLYGMSDMETFFRPVKR
;
A
#
# COMPACT_ATOMS: atom_id res chain seq x y z
N MET A 1 6.98 12.60 -28.16
CA MET A 1 6.30 12.80 -26.86
C MET A 1 5.99 11.41 -26.32
N LEU A 2 6.44 11.07 -25.12
CA LEU A 2 6.18 9.74 -24.53
C LEU A 2 4.72 9.68 -24.04
N SER A 3 3.97 8.65 -24.44
CA SER A 3 2.61 8.40 -23.94
C SER A 3 2.67 7.49 -22.72
N ILE A 4 2.19 7.95 -21.56
CA ILE A 4 2.14 7.16 -20.32
C ILE A 4 0.99 6.16 -20.41
N THR A 5 1.25 4.87 -20.13
CA THR A 5 0.24 3.80 -20.19
C THR A 5 -0.16 3.27 -18.81
N ASN A 6 0.62 3.57 -17.77
CA ASN A 6 0.27 3.24 -16.40
C ASN A 6 -0.75 4.24 -15.83
N GLN A 7 -1.97 3.77 -15.56
CA GLN A 7 -3.10 4.57 -15.06
C GLN A 7 -2.84 5.25 -13.70
N LYS A 8 -1.81 4.83 -12.96
CA LYS A 8 -1.46 5.41 -11.66
C LYS A 8 -0.63 6.70 -11.78
N ILE A 9 -0.01 6.95 -12.93
CA ILE A 9 0.92 8.05 -13.14
C ILE A 9 0.25 9.10 -14.04
N ALA A 10 0.19 10.35 -13.57
CA ALA A 10 -0.37 11.47 -14.35
C ALA A 10 0.69 12.22 -15.17
N GLY A 11 1.97 12.09 -14.82
CA GLY A 11 3.06 12.77 -15.51
C GLY A 11 4.44 12.19 -15.21
N MET A 12 5.46 12.70 -15.92
CA MET A 12 6.86 12.29 -15.75
C MET A 12 7.59 13.00 -14.61
N LYS A 13 6.96 14.05 -14.04
CA LYS A 13 7.25 14.53 -12.70
C LYS A 13 6.40 13.70 -11.73
N PRO A 14 6.82 13.46 -10.47
CA PRO A 14 6.06 12.67 -9.50
C PRO A 14 4.71 13.33 -9.22
N VAL A 15 3.73 12.99 -10.06
CA VAL A 15 2.36 13.47 -10.05
C VAL A 15 1.51 12.24 -10.29
N TRP A 16 0.73 11.89 -9.28
CA TRP A 16 -0.09 10.70 -9.29
C TRP A 16 -1.47 11.00 -9.87
N ALA A 17 -2.00 10.04 -10.62
CA ALA A 17 -3.37 10.13 -11.11
C ALA A 17 -4.34 9.85 -9.95
N PRO A 18 -5.54 10.47 -9.96
CA PRO A 18 -6.60 10.08 -9.04
C PRO A 18 -6.88 8.58 -9.15
N PHE A 19 -6.63 7.85 -8.07
CA PHE A 19 -6.82 6.41 -7.99
C PHE A 19 -7.40 6.09 -6.62
N ARG A 20 -8.73 6.07 -6.57
CA ARG A 20 -9.47 5.94 -5.32
C ARG A 20 -9.62 4.48 -4.94
N GLY A 21 -9.53 4.19 -3.64
CA GLY A 21 -9.66 2.83 -3.15
C GLY A 21 -9.64 2.70 -1.64
N VAL A 22 -9.76 1.46 -1.21
CA VAL A 22 -9.70 1.05 0.20
C VAL A 22 -8.63 -0.01 0.34
N SER A 23 -7.78 0.13 1.36
CA SER A 23 -6.74 -0.84 1.67
C SER A 23 -6.62 -1.03 3.17
N LEU A 24 -6.38 -2.26 3.60
CA LEU A 24 -5.90 -2.53 4.96
C LEU A 24 -4.38 -2.41 4.95
N LEU A 25 -3.83 -1.55 5.79
CA LEU A 25 -2.39 -1.31 5.90
C LEU A 25 -1.90 -1.70 7.29
N PHE A 26 -0.62 -2.05 7.38
CA PHE A 26 0.07 -1.98 8.66
C PHE A 26 0.27 -0.50 9.04
N ASP A 27 -0.02 -0.17 10.29
CA ASP A 27 0.11 1.19 10.79
C ASP A 27 1.58 1.52 10.99
N ASN A 28 2.11 2.45 10.19
CA ASN A 28 3.51 2.86 10.30
C ASN A 28 3.85 3.29 11.74
N PRO A 29 5.04 2.93 12.24
CA PRO A 29 5.46 3.29 13.58
C PRO A 29 5.72 4.80 13.71
N GLY A 30 5.91 5.25 14.95
CA GLY A 30 6.31 6.61 15.28
C GLY A 30 5.24 7.65 14.99
N ASN A 31 5.68 8.83 14.58
CA ASN A 31 4.82 9.97 14.31
C ASN A 31 4.49 10.07 12.81
N SER A 32 4.22 8.92 12.19
CA SER A 32 3.99 8.75 10.75
C SER A 32 2.57 9.12 10.31
N ILE A 33 1.81 9.82 11.15
CA ILE A 33 0.42 10.21 10.90
C ILE A 33 0.26 11.70 11.21
N GLN A 34 -0.56 12.41 10.42
CA GLN A 34 -0.93 13.81 10.66
C GLN A 34 -2.38 14.07 10.25
N PRO A 35 -3.01 15.16 10.72
CA PRO A 35 -4.34 15.56 10.25
C PRO A 35 -4.40 15.75 8.72
N LEU A 36 -5.49 15.32 8.09
CA LEU A 36 -5.69 15.47 6.64
C LEU A 36 -6.32 16.82 6.32
N GLY A 37 -5.50 17.86 6.15
CA GLY A 37 -5.94 19.16 5.62
C GLY A 37 -7.19 19.71 6.31
N SER A 38 -8.27 19.89 5.55
CA SER A 38 -9.56 20.41 6.04
C SER A 38 -10.53 19.33 6.57
N TYR A 39 -10.10 18.07 6.66
CA TYR A 39 -10.92 16.96 7.15
C TYR A 39 -10.54 16.63 8.60
N ASP A 40 -11.15 17.34 9.56
CA ASP A 40 -10.79 17.25 10.99
C ASP A 40 -10.94 15.86 11.62
N LEU A 41 -11.72 14.97 10.98
CA LEU A 41 -11.95 13.60 11.45
C LEU A 41 -11.04 12.57 10.78
N LEU A 42 -10.18 13.00 9.85
CA LEU A 42 -9.29 12.13 9.10
C LEU A 42 -7.83 12.46 9.36
N GLU A 43 -7.02 11.40 9.39
CA GLU A 43 -5.57 11.48 9.50
C GLU A 43 -4.92 10.72 8.35
N VAL A 44 -3.78 11.21 7.87
CA VAL A 44 -3.07 10.72 6.69
C VAL A 44 -1.68 10.22 7.06
N ILE A 45 -1.22 9.17 6.37
CA ILE A 45 0.17 8.72 6.47
C ILE A 45 1.10 9.84 6.00
N CYS A 46 2.06 10.18 6.86
CA CYS A 46 3.09 11.16 6.63
C CYS A 46 4.38 10.73 7.34
N CYS A 47 5.12 9.81 6.72
CA CYS A 47 6.44 9.41 7.21
C CYS A 47 7.40 10.60 7.21
N ARG A 48 8.11 10.81 8.34
CA ARG A 48 9.03 11.96 8.52
C ARG A 48 10.49 11.52 8.51
N PRO A 49 11.38 12.20 7.77
CA PRO A 49 12.82 11.90 7.76
C PRO A 49 13.48 11.93 9.14
N SER A 50 12.91 12.67 10.08
CA SER A 50 13.39 12.78 11.46
C SER A 50 12.98 11.62 12.37
N ASP A 51 12.09 10.73 11.92
CA ASP A 51 11.59 9.63 12.73
C ASP A 51 12.60 8.47 12.79
N PRO A 52 13.17 8.15 13.96
CA PRO A 52 14.15 7.08 14.09
C PRO A 52 13.55 5.69 13.85
N GLU A 53 12.25 5.49 14.11
CA GLU A 53 11.59 4.20 13.91
C GLU A 53 11.43 3.85 12.41
N LEU A 54 11.64 4.84 11.55
CA LEU A 54 11.62 4.70 10.09
C LEU A 54 13.02 4.56 9.47
N ALA A 55 14.05 4.22 10.25
CA ALA A 55 15.41 4.00 9.77
C ALA A 55 15.50 3.08 8.54
N PHE A 56 14.66 2.04 8.52
CA PHE A 56 14.53 1.16 7.36
C PHE A 56 14.04 1.90 6.10
N TYR A 57 12.93 2.64 6.19
CA TYR A 57 12.40 3.43 5.07
C TYR A 57 13.37 4.53 4.60
N HIS A 58 14.14 5.15 5.51
CA HIS A 58 15.15 6.15 5.14
C HIS A 58 16.18 5.58 4.16
N ASN A 59 16.59 4.33 4.39
CA ASN A 59 17.55 3.66 3.52
C ASN A 59 16.92 3.23 2.19
N LEU A 60 15.63 2.89 2.18
CA LEU A 60 14.89 2.64 0.93
C LEU A 60 14.86 3.89 0.05
N ASN A 61 14.50 5.04 0.62
CA ASN A 61 14.38 6.29 -0.12
C ASN A 61 15.72 6.85 -0.61
N LYS A 62 16.83 6.48 0.03
CA LYS A 62 18.20 6.88 -0.36
C LYS A 62 18.88 5.95 -1.36
N ALA A 63 18.24 4.88 -1.78
CA ALA A 63 18.87 3.77 -2.53
C ALA A 63 19.31 4.10 -3.97
N GLY A 64 19.22 5.36 -4.40
CA GLY A 64 19.70 5.82 -5.71
C GLY A 64 18.78 5.41 -6.85
N LEU A 65 17.64 6.08 -6.99
CA LEU A 65 16.65 5.81 -8.04
C LEU A 65 16.88 6.62 -9.32
N ASP A 66 17.92 7.44 -9.38
CA ASP A 66 18.22 8.35 -10.50
C ASP A 66 18.30 7.64 -11.86
N GLN A 67 18.93 6.46 -11.90
CA GLN A 67 19.00 5.67 -13.13
C GLN A 67 17.60 5.25 -13.59
N PHE A 68 16.73 4.85 -12.67
CA PHE A 68 15.37 4.44 -12.98
C PHE A 68 14.56 5.61 -13.56
N ILE A 69 14.65 6.77 -12.91
CA ILE A 69 13.94 7.98 -13.32
C ILE A 69 14.36 8.40 -14.73
N LYS A 70 15.67 8.49 -14.97
CA LYS A 70 16.23 9.02 -16.22
C LYS A 70 16.13 8.04 -17.40
N THR A 71 16.25 6.74 -17.15
CA THR A 71 16.41 5.72 -18.22
C THR A 71 15.14 4.93 -18.47
N TYR A 72 14.37 4.62 -17.43
CA TYR A 72 13.22 3.71 -17.52
C TYR A 72 11.89 4.42 -17.26
N PHE A 73 11.89 5.75 -17.24
CA PHE A 73 10.70 6.56 -17.04
C PHE A 73 9.93 6.15 -15.77
N PHE A 74 10.70 5.96 -14.70
CA PHE A 74 10.18 5.57 -13.39
C PHE A 74 9.76 6.78 -12.57
N CYS A 75 8.61 6.65 -11.92
CA CYS A 75 8.04 7.63 -11.00
C CYS A 75 8.20 7.11 -9.56
N PRO A 76 9.15 7.65 -8.77
CA PRO A 76 9.35 7.21 -7.38
C PRO A 76 8.21 7.71 -6.51
N LEU A 77 7.78 6.87 -5.56
CA LEU A 77 6.87 7.30 -4.49
C LEU A 77 7.61 8.22 -3.52
N PRO A 78 6.95 9.28 -3.02
CA PRO A 78 7.56 10.13 -2.03
C PRO A 78 7.71 9.39 -0.70
N PHE A 79 8.75 9.73 0.06
CA PHE A 79 9.03 9.10 1.34
C PHE A 79 7.85 9.11 2.31
N HIS A 80 7.09 10.22 2.35
CA HIS A 80 5.98 10.38 3.29
C HIS A 80 4.86 9.37 3.09
N SER A 81 4.78 8.72 1.93
CA SER A 81 3.72 7.76 1.60
C SER A 81 4.12 6.30 1.74
N TYR A 82 5.34 5.99 2.19
CA TYR A 82 5.79 4.60 2.31
C TYR A 82 4.94 3.84 3.33
N HIS A 83 4.48 2.65 2.95
CA HIS A 83 3.62 1.81 3.79
C HIS A 83 3.72 0.35 3.34
N VAL A 84 3.16 -0.55 4.15
CA VAL A 84 3.00 -1.97 3.80
C VAL A 84 1.51 -2.32 3.74
N THR A 85 1.05 -2.68 2.54
CA THR A 85 -0.33 -3.11 2.33
C THR A 85 -0.52 -4.55 2.79
N VAL A 86 -1.54 -4.78 3.62
CA VAL A 86 -1.99 -6.11 4.06
C VAL A 86 -2.99 -6.64 3.05
N TRP A 87 -3.99 -5.83 2.70
CA TRP A 87 -5.05 -6.18 1.77
C TRP A 87 -5.38 -4.98 0.89
N ASP A 88 -5.40 -5.19 -0.42
CA ASP A 88 -5.85 -4.21 -1.42
C ASP A 88 -7.30 -4.53 -1.74
N GLY A 89 -8.21 -3.63 -1.38
CA GLY A 89 -9.65 -3.84 -1.40
C GLY A 89 -10.32 -3.34 -2.68
N LEU A 90 -11.51 -2.78 -2.54
CA LEU A 90 -12.23 -2.13 -3.63
C LEU A 90 -11.45 -0.87 -4.08
N ASN A 91 -11.21 -0.73 -5.39
CA ASN A 91 -10.54 0.44 -5.94
C ASN A 91 -10.93 0.66 -7.42
N ASN A 92 -10.56 1.82 -7.97
CA ASN A 92 -10.85 2.19 -9.36
C ASN A 92 -10.41 1.13 -10.38
N GLY A 93 -9.34 0.38 -10.10
CA GLY A 93 -8.79 -0.65 -11.00
C GLY A 93 -9.56 -1.96 -11.02
N ASN A 94 -10.48 -2.19 -10.07
CA ASN A 94 -11.26 -3.43 -9.98
C ASN A 94 -12.79 -3.22 -9.93
N LEU A 95 -13.27 -1.97 -9.99
CA LEU A 95 -14.70 -1.62 -10.08
C LEU A 95 -15.49 -2.42 -11.12
N ASN A 96 -14.91 -2.68 -12.29
CA ASN A 96 -15.58 -3.43 -13.36
C ASN A 96 -15.76 -4.92 -13.06
N LYS A 97 -15.14 -5.44 -11.99
CA LYS A 97 -15.22 -6.84 -11.56
C LYS A 97 -16.21 -7.06 -10.42
N ILE A 98 -16.73 -5.98 -9.82
CA ILE A 98 -17.75 -6.09 -8.78
C ILE A 98 -19.08 -6.57 -9.39
N ALA A 99 -19.90 -7.26 -8.59
CA ALA A 99 -21.22 -7.70 -9.00
C ALA A 99 -22.07 -6.49 -9.44
N ARG A 100 -22.83 -6.66 -10.52
CA ARG A 100 -23.62 -5.56 -11.13
C ARG A 100 -24.54 -4.81 -10.15
N PRO A 101 -25.23 -5.47 -9.20
CA PRO A 101 -26.10 -4.75 -8.25
C PRO A 101 -25.34 -3.78 -7.34
N ASP A 102 -24.05 -4.04 -7.08
CA ASP A 102 -23.25 -3.27 -6.12
C ASP A 102 -22.41 -2.18 -6.78
N ARG A 103 -22.33 -2.19 -8.11
CA ARG A 103 -21.39 -1.34 -8.85
C ARG A 103 -21.66 0.15 -8.67
N PHE A 104 -22.93 0.56 -8.70
CA PHE A 104 -23.28 1.97 -8.55
C PHE A 104 -22.92 2.50 -7.15
N ASP A 105 -23.25 1.74 -6.11
CA ASP A 105 -22.91 2.11 -4.73
C ASP A 105 -21.39 2.13 -4.51
N ALA A 106 -20.65 1.21 -5.15
CA ALA A 106 -19.20 1.18 -5.10
C ALA A 106 -18.58 2.41 -5.81
N GLU A 107 -19.12 2.81 -6.96
CA GLU A 107 -18.69 4.01 -7.70
C GLU A 107 -18.98 5.28 -6.88
N ASP A 108 -20.15 5.39 -6.26
CA ASP A 108 -20.53 6.53 -5.40
C ASP A 108 -19.67 6.60 -4.13
N MET A 109 -19.43 5.46 -3.50
CA MET A 109 -18.55 5.35 -2.34
C MET A 109 -17.13 5.82 -2.64
N LEU A 110 -16.56 5.38 -3.78
CA LEU A 110 -15.23 5.83 -4.19
C LEU A 110 -15.22 7.30 -4.60
N ALA A 111 -16.29 7.83 -5.20
CA ALA A 111 -16.39 9.24 -5.54
C ALA A 111 -16.39 10.16 -4.30
N ASN A 112 -17.03 9.71 -3.21
CA ASN A 112 -17.19 10.43 -1.94
C ASN A 112 -16.37 9.79 -0.80
N LEU A 113 -15.11 9.42 -1.10
CA LEU A 113 -14.32 8.55 -0.23
C LEU A 113 -14.01 9.17 1.15
N HIS A 114 -13.69 10.47 1.22
CA HIS A 114 -13.37 11.13 2.48
C HIS A 114 -14.59 11.19 3.41
N GLU A 115 -15.74 11.55 2.87
CA GLU A 115 -17.02 11.60 3.59
C GLU A 115 -17.42 10.20 4.06
N THR A 116 -17.25 9.20 3.18
CA THR A 116 -17.53 7.81 3.52
C THR A 116 -16.68 7.33 4.69
N PHE A 117 -15.38 7.62 4.70
CA PHE A 117 -14.49 7.24 5.80
C PHE A 117 -14.80 7.99 7.10
N SER A 118 -15.16 9.27 7.00
CA SER A 118 -15.58 10.07 8.15
C SER A 118 -16.84 9.52 8.83
N ALA A 119 -17.66 8.74 8.10
CA ALA A 119 -18.85 8.05 8.60
C ALA A 119 -18.78 6.51 8.37
N SER A 120 -17.58 5.94 8.47
CA SER A 120 -17.25 4.57 8.02
C SER A 120 -18.12 3.46 8.60
N GLU A 121 -18.60 3.60 9.83
CA GLU A 121 -19.46 2.63 10.55
C GLU A 121 -20.77 2.28 9.81
N ARG A 122 -21.15 3.06 8.79
CA ARG A 122 -22.40 2.87 8.04
C ARG A 122 -22.19 2.36 6.61
N ASN A 123 -20.95 2.27 6.13
CA ASN A 123 -20.70 1.87 4.76
C ASN A 123 -20.48 0.36 4.65
N ARG A 124 -21.35 -0.33 3.90
CA ARG A 124 -21.28 -1.79 3.74
C ARG A 124 -19.98 -2.30 3.15
N PHE A 125 -19.25 -1.50 2.36
CA PHE A 125 -17.94 -1.86 1.81
C PHE A 125 -16.81 -1.67 2.82
N LEU A 126 -17.00 -0.89 3.88
CA LEU A 126 -16.00 -0.66 4.93
C LEU A 126 -16.22 -1.51 6.18
N CYS A 127 -17.26 -2.35 6.19
CA CYS A 127 -17.63 -3.17 7.34
C CYS A 127 -17.94 -4.62 6.94
N THR A 128 -17.81 -5.53 7.89
CA THR A 128 -18.33 -6.92 7.80
C THR A 128 -19.87 -6.92 7.71
N GLU A 129 -20.48 -8.09 7.47
CA GLU A 129 -21.95 -8.20 7.47
C GLU A 129 -22.59 -7.84 8.81
N GLN A 130 -21.84 -7.98 9.90
CA GLN A 130 -22.27 -7.64 11.25
C GLN A 130 -22.07 -6.14 11.56
N GLY A 131 -21.62 -5.34 10.59
CA GLY A 131 -21.38 -3.91 10.77
C GLY A 131 -20.11 -3.58 11.56
N VAL A 132 -19.17 -4.52 11.66
CA VAL A 132 -17.87 -4.29 12.33
C VAL A 132 -16.86 -3.78 11.30
N SER A 133 -15.96 -2.87 11.69
CA SER A 133 -14.86 -2.43 10.82
C SER A 133 -14.06 -3.61 10.25
N LEU A 134 -13.54 -3.46 9.03
CA LEU A 134 -12.68 -4.48 8.38
C LEU A 134 -11.25 -4.54 8.94
N ASP A 135 -10.98 -3.84 10.04
CA ASP A 135 -9.69 -3.92 10.73
C ASP A 135 -9.42 -5.36 11.18
N LEU A 136 -8.19 -5.83 10.94
CA LEU A 136 -7.76 -7.15 11.39
C LEU A 136 -7.01 -7.03 12.72
N PRO A 137 -7.39 -7.81 13.75
CA PRO A 137 -6.70 -7.75 15.03
C PRO A 137 -5.31 -8.38 14.94
N MET A 138 -4.32 -7.75 15.60
CA MET A 138 -2.97 -8.28 15.75
C MET A 138 -2.76 -8.83 17.17
N GLU A 139 -2.28 -10.07 17.28
CA GLU A 139 -1.89 -10.68 18.58
C GLU A 139 -0.58 -10.11 19.15
N GLY A 140 0.04 -9.17 18.45
CA GLY A 140 1.23 -8.44 18.86
C GLY A 140 2.01 -7.91 17.66
N PRO A 141 3.11 -7.19 17.90
CA PRO A 141 3.85 -6.55 16.82
C PRO A 141 4.46 -7.55 15.82
N ILE A 142 4.55 -7.15 14.56
CA ILE A 142 5.27 -7.90 13.52
C ILE A 142 6.44 -7.05 13.04
N THR A 143 7.64 -7.62 13.14
CA THR A 143 8.88 -7.01 12.70
C THR A 143 9.29 -7.58 11.35
N PHE A 144 9.56 -6.71 10.39
CA PHE A 144 10.01 -7.06 9.06
C PHE A 144 11.45 -6.61 8.80
N ALA A 145 12.15 -7.41 8.01
CA ALA A 145 13.45 -7.09 7.45
C ALA A 145 13.40 -7.11 5.92
N PHE A 146 14.42 -6.52 5.30
CA PHE A 146 14.62 -6.59 3.85
C PHE A 146 14.73 -8.05 3.39
N LYS A 147 14.04 -8.38 2.30
CA LYS A 147 14.22 -9.65 1.58
C LYS A 147 14.92 -9.43 0.25
N GLU A 148 14.29 -8.67 -0.64
CA GLU A 148 14.76 -8.44 -2.00
C GLU A 148 14.00 -7.29 -2.66
N VAL A 149 14.50 -6.82 -3.79
CA VAL A 149 13.78 -5.92 -4.70
C VAL A 149 13.23 -6.73 -5.87
N GLU A 150 11.95 -6.56 -6.21
CA GLU A 150 11.33 -7.18 -7.39
C GLU A 150 10.60 -6.15 -8.25
N LYS A 151 10.43 -6.47 -9.54
CA LYS A 151 9.41 -5.84 -10.37
C LYS A 151 8.10 -6.60 -10.19
N ARG A 152 7.03 -5.91 -9.82
CA ARG A 152 5.69 -6.49 -9.75
C ARG A 152 4.90 -6.14 -11.00
N GLY A 153 4.54 -7.16 -11.78
CA GLY A 153 3.72 -7.04 -13.00
C GLY A 153 4.32 -6.16 -14.09
N ASN A 154 5.65 -5.96 -14.08
CA ASN A 154 6.37 -4.99 -14.91
C ASN A 154 5.81 -3.55 -14.84
N SER A 155 5.17 -3.19 -13.73
CA SER A 155 4.59 -1.84 -13.56
C SER A 155 5.05 -1.13 -12.30
N ALA A 156 5.50 -1.88 -11.29
CA ALA A 156 5.97 -1.33 -10.02
C ALA A 156 7.33 -1.92 -9.66
N VAL A 157 8.15 -1.13 -8.96
CA VAL A 157 9.29 -1.65 -8.22
C VAL A 157 8.90 -1.69 -6.75
N VAL A 158 9.11 -2.84 -6.12
CA VAL A 158 8.75 -3.05 -4.72
C VAL A 158 9.92 -3.67 -3.96
N VAL A 159 10.00 -3.35 -2.68
CA VAL A 159 10.91 -3.97 -1.72
C VAL A 159 10.12 -5.02 -0.96
N ASN A 160 10.34 -6.29 -1.28
CA ASN A 160 9.76 -7.40 -0.55
C ASN A 160 10.35 -7.47 0.85
N LEU A 161 9.48 -7.81 1.80
CA LEU A 161 9.80 -7.97 3.20
C LEU A 161 9.72 -9.44 3.61
N LYS A 162 10.47 -9.79 4.63
CA LYS A 162 10.36 -11.07 5.34
C LYS A 162 10.22 -10.80 6.84
N PRO A 163 9.57 -11.69 7.61
CA PRO A 163 9.65 -11.63 9.06
C PRO A 163 11.10 -11.58 9.53
N ALA A 164 11.41 -10.72 10.50
CA ALA A 164 12.76 -10.58 11.05
C ALA A 164 13.11 -11.70 12.03
N ASP A 165 12.10 -12.35 12.62
CA ASP A 165 12.24 -13.34 13.68
C ASP A 165 11.09 -14.37 13.64
N PRO A 166 11.21 -15.53 14.33
CA PRO A 166 10.18 -16.58 14.33
C PRO A 166 8.83 -16.17 14.92
N ILE A 167 8.80 -15.23 15.88
CA ILE A 167 7.55 -14.76 16.49
C ILE A 167 6.79 -13.92 15.46
N SER A 168 7.49 -13.02 14.77
CA SER A 168 6.96 -12.24 13.65
C SER A 168 6.45 -13.16 12.52
N GLU A 169 7.13 -14.28 12.25
CA GLU A 169 6.67 -15.26 11.26
C GLU A 169 5.37 -15.94 11.69
N GLN A 170 5.26 -16.37 12.94
CA GLN A 170 4.04 -16.99 13.47
C GLN A 170 2.85 -16.03 13.41
N ARG A 171 3.05 -14.78 13.85
CA ARG A 171 2.03 -13.73 13.82
C ARG A 171 1.61 -13.39 12.39
N LEU A 172 2.56 -13.34 11.46
CA LEU A 172 2.25 -13.11 10.05
C LEU A 172 1.34 -14.21 9.49
N LYS A 173 1.55 -15.48 9.84
CA LYS A 173 0.67 -16.58 9.40
C LYS A 173 -0.77 -16.41 9.88
N GLN A 174 -0.99 -15.83 11.07
CA GLN A 174 -2.34 -15.52 11.55
C GLN A 174 -2.97 -14.40 10.72
N VAL A 175 -2.21 -13.35 10.40
CA VAL A 175 -2.67 -12.26 9.51
C VAL A 175 -3.01 -12.81 8.12
N GLU A 176 -2.23 -13.75 7.58
CA GLU A 176 -2.50 -14.40 6.29
C GLU A 176 -3.82 -15.20 6.30
N GLN A 177 -4.13 -15.89 7.40
CA GLN A 177 -5.38 -16.61 7.58
C GLN A 177 -6.57 -15.63 7.62
N GLN A 178 -6.49 -14.59 8.45
CA GLN A 178 -7.52 -13.56 8.55
C GLN A 178 -7.74 -12.85 7.21
N ARG A 179 -6.65 -12.50 6.50
CA ARG A 179 -6.69 -11.92 5.16
C ARG A 179 -7.39 -12.83 4.15
N THR A 180 -7.17 -14.14 4.23
CA THR A 180 -7.84 -15.11 3.36
C THR A 180 -9.35 -15.14 3.64
N MET A 181 -9.75 -15.11 4.91
CA MET A 181 -11.18 -15.02 5.29
C MET A 181 -11.81 -13.73 4.77
N LEU A 182 -11.13 -12.59 4.90
CA LEU A 182 -11.59 -11.31 4.38
C LEU A 182 -11.79 -11.33 2.85
N ILE A 183 -10.84 -11.92 2.10
CA ILE A 183 -10.95 -12.06 0.64
C ILE A 183 -12.17 -12.90 0.27
N GLU A 184 -12.39 -14.03 0.93
CA GLU A 184 -13.53 -14.90 0.65
C GLU A 184 -14.86 -14.26 1.06
N GLU A 185 -14.90 -13.49 2.16
CA GLU A 185 -16.08 -12.70 2.52
C GLU A 185 -16.41 -11.67 1.43
N TYR A 186 -15.41 -10.90 0.99
CA TYR A 186 -15.58 -9.89 -0.06
C TYR A 186 -16.05 -10.49 -1.39
N LYS A 187 -15.47 -11.62 -1.76
CA LYS A 187 -15.88 -12.37 -2.94
C LYS A 187 -17.32 -12.86 -2.82
N ARG A 188 -17.71 -13.42 -1.67
CA ARG A 188 -19.08 -13.90 -1.45
C ARG A 188 -20.10 -12.76 -1.49
N ARG A 189 -19.79 -11.62 -0.89
CA ARG A 189 -20.71 -10.47 -0.78
C ARG A 189 -20.83 -9.68 -2.07
N TYR A 190 -19.71 -9.46 -2.76
CA TYR A 190 -19.62 -8.50 -3.86
C TYR A 190 -19.17 -9.11 -5.19
N GLY A 191 -18.97 -10.44 -5.24
CA GLY A 191 -18.42 -11.13 -6.42
C GLY A 191 -16.96 -10.76 -6.74
N LEU A 192 -16.29 -10.03 -5.85
CA LEU A 192 -15.00 -9.41 -6.11
C LEU A 192 -13.85 -10.19 -5.45
N TYR A 193 -13.00 -10.79 -6.27
CA TYR A 193 -11.66 -11.19 -5.84
C TYR A 193 -10.73 -9.98 -5.83
N THR A 194 -10.50 -9.40 -4.66
CA THR A 194 -9.77 -8.14 -4.54
C THR A 194 -8.27 -8.31 -4.79
N THR A 195 -7.68 -9.41 -4.30
CA THR A 195 -6.24 -9.68 -4.37
C THR A 195 -5.93 -11.19 -4.31
N SER A 196 -4.68 -11.56 -4.62
CA SER A 196 -4.20 -12.94 -4.52
C SER A 196 -4.19 -13.42 -3.07
N THR A 197 -4.47 -14.70 -2.83
CA THR A 197 -4.38 -15.32 -1.49
C THR A 197 -2.92 -15.38 -0.99
N ALA A 198 -1.95 -15.54 -1.89
CA ALA A 198 -0.54 -15.49 -1.53
C ALA A 198 -0.15 -14.07 -1.06
N PHE A 199 0.18 -13.94 0.22
CA PHE A 199 0.61 -12.68 0.78
C PHE A 199 2.13 -12.51 0.63
N ARG A 200 2.53 -11.33 0.19
CA ARG A 200 3.94 -10.94 0.04
C ARG A 200 4.06 -9.51 0.55
N PRO A 201 4.37 -9.31 1.85
CA PRO A 201 4.49 -7.97 2.42
C PRO A 201 5.60 -7.22 1.69
N HIS A 202 5.32 -5.99 1.28
CA HIS A 202 6.24 -5.18 0.49
C HIS A 202 5.97 -3.70 0.68
N VAL A 203 7.00 -2.89 0.45
CA VAL A 203 6.90 -1.44 0.29
C VAL A 203 7.01 -1.14 -1.20
N SER A 204 6.04 -0.42 -1.76
CA SER A 204 6.18 0.10 -3.13
C SER A 204 7.11 1.30 -3.10
N ILE A 205 8.17 1.28 -3.91
CA ILE A 205 9.11 2.42 -4.02
C ILE A 205 8.81 3.31 -5.23
N GLY A 206 7.95 2.84 -6.14
CA GLY A 206 7.45 3.62 -7.26
C GLY A 206 6.98 2.76 -8.43
N TYR A 207 6.65 3.41 -9.53
CA TYR A 207 6.00 2.81 -10.69
C TYR A 207 6.66 3.22 -12.00
N PHE A 208 6.71 2.30 -12.96
CA PHE A 208 7.12 2.62 -14.33
C PHE A 208 5.97 3.27 -15.10
N ALA A 209 6.27 4.30 -15.89
CA ALA A 209 5.30 4.94 -16.78
C ALA A 209 4.74 3.97 -17.84
N ASN A 210 5.55 3.03 -18.31
CA ASN A 210 5.18 2.01 -19.28
C ASN A 210 5.85 0.67 -18.97
N LYS A 211 5.19 -0.44 -19.32
CA LYS A 211 5.69 -1.80 -19.03
C LYS A 211 6.92 -2.17 -19.85
N GLU A 212 6.99 -1.66 -21.06
CA GLU A 212 8.06 -1.89 -22.03
C GLU A 212 9.40 -1.39 -21.48
N TYR A 213 9.42 -0.25 -20.78
CA TYR A 213 10.64 0.24 -20.12
C TYR A 213 10.98 -0.52 -18.84
N ALA A 214 9.98 -1.07 -18.15
CA ALA A 214 10.22 -1.93 -17.00
C ALA A 214 10.95 -3.22 -17.41
N GLU A 215 10.65 -3.78 -18.58
CA GLU A 215 11.33 -4.96 -19.13
C GLU A 215 12.83 -4.73 -19.32
N LEU A 216 13.23 -3.52 -19.71
CA LEU A 216 14.63 -3.14 -19.92
C LEU A 216 15.43 -2.90 -18.62
N SER A 217 14.77 -2.94 -17.45
CA SER A 217 15.37 -2.49 -16.18
C SER A 217 15.98 -3.61 -15.32
N ASP A 218 16.04 -4.87 -15.78
CA ASP A 218 16.48 -6.03 -14.98
C ASP A 218 17.87 -5.83 -14.34
N ALA A 219 18.85 -5.36 -15.12
CA ALA A 219 20.19 -5.10 -14.61
C ALA A 219 20.21 -3.99 -13.55
N ALA A 220 19.32 -2.99 -13.66
CA ALA A 220 19.18 -1.94 -12.67
C ALA A 220 18.50 -2.43 -11.39
N ILE A 221 17.51 -3.33 -11.51
CA ILE A 221 16.88 -4.01 -10.37
C ILE A 221 17.90 -4.83 -9.60
N ALA A 222 18.74 -5.61 -10.29
CA ALA A 222 19.80 -6.39 -9.65
C ALA A 222 20.76 -5.50 -8.83
N ARG A 223 21.22 -4.38 -9.42
CA ARG A 223 22.06 -3.41 -8.71
C ARG A 223 21.37 -2.78 -7.51
N LEU A 224 20.10 -2.37 -7.67
CA LEU A 224 19.31 -1.80 -6.59
C LEU A 224 19.13 -2.81 -5.44
N ASN A 225 18.93 -4.08 -5.77
CA ASN A 225 18.84 -5.16 -4.79
C ASN A 225 20.15 -5.30 -3.98
N GLU A 226 21.31 -5.29 -4.64
CA GLU A 226 22.61 -5.32 -3.96
C GLU A 226 22.84 -4.10 -3.05
N THR A 227 22.51 -2.90 -3.53
CA THR A 227 22.62 -1.65 -2.77
C THR A 227 21.75 -1.71 -1.52
N LEU A 228 20.48 -2.11 -1.67
CA LEU A 228 19.53 -2.19 -0.57
C LEU A 228 19.85 -3.31 0.40
N ALA A 229 20.28 -4.48 -0.07
CA ALA A 229 20.70 -5.58 0.80
C ALA A 229 21.83 -5.15 1.77
N LYS A 230 22.77 -4.32 1.29
CA LYS A 230 23.85 -3.76 2.10
C LYS A 230 23.36 -2.65 3.03
N SER A 231 22.63 -1.65 2.51
CA SER A 231 22.24 -0.48 3.29
C SER A 231 21.16 -0.76 4.34
N THR A 232 20.39 -1.83 4.16
CA THR A 232 19.33 -2.26 5.09
C THR A 232 19.76 -3.40 6.01
N GLN A 233 21.03 -3.83 5.96
CA GLN A 233 21.53 -4.91 6.79
C GLN A 233 21.33 -4.58 8.29
N GLY A 234 20.65 -5.46 9.01
CA GLY A 234 20.35 -5.28 10.44
C GLY A 234 19.25 -4.25 10.74
N LEU A 235 18.71 -3.57 9.72
CA LEU A 235 17.58 -2.67 9.88
C LEU A 235 16.26 -3.44 9.77
N THR A 236 15.28 -3.00 10.56
CA THR A 236 13.95 -3.56 10.59
C THR A 236 12.90 -2.46 10.67
N VAL A 237 11.65 -2.81 10.38
CA VAL A 237 10.48 -1.98 10.62
C VAL A 237 9.44 -2.81 11.37
N THR A 238 8.89 -2.27 12.46
CA THR A 238 7.96 -2.98 13.34
C THR A 238 6.60 -2.32 13.31
N PHE A 239 5.56 -3.12 13.15
CA PHE A 239 4.17 -2.66 13.12
C PHE A 239 3.41 -3.26 14.29
N ALA A 240 2.75 -2.41 15.08
CA ALA A 240 1.99 -2.83 16.26
C ALA A 240 0.49 -3.03 15.99
N SER A 241 -0.02 -2.46 14.89
CA SER A 241 -1.44 -2.54 14.53
C SER A 241 -1.63 -2.49 13.01
N MET A 242 -2.85 -2.83 12.59
CA MET A 242 -3.34 -2.65 11.23
C MET A 242 -4.60 -1.79 11.29
N SER A 243 -4.87 -1.05 10.21
CA SER A 243 -6.12 -0.30 10.10
C SER A 243 -6.56 -0.19 8.65
N LEU A 244 -7.85 0.06 8.46
CA LEU A 244 -8.44 0.35 7.17
C LEU A 244 -8.15 1.80 6.77
N TYR A 245 -7.63 1.97 5.55
CA TYR A 245 -7.32 3.25 4.96
C TYR A 245 -8.11 3.46 3.66
N GLY A 246 -8.59 4.68 3.49
CA GLY A 246 -8.95 5.23 2.18
C GLY A 246 -7.70 5.72 1.46
N MET A 247 -7.73 5.65 0.15
CA MET A 247 -6.64 6.07 -0.72
C MET A 247 -7.22 6.97 -1.82
N SER A 248 -6.70 8.17 -2.03
CA SER A 248 -7.13 9.06 -3.14
C SER A 248 -6.28 8.90 -4.39
N ASP A 249 -5.02 8.51 -4.20
CA ASP A 249 -3.97 8.31 -5.21
C ASP A 249 -2.85 7.45 -4.59
N MET A 250 -1.75 7.23 -5.30
CA MET A 250 -0.70 6.33 -4.81
C MET A 250 0.15 6.90 -3.66
N GLU A 251 0.01 8.17 -3.28
CA GLU A 251 0.78 8.79 -2.20
C GLU A 251 -0.05 9.20 -0.97
N THR A 252 -1.37 9.20 -1.09
CA THR A 252 -2.28 9.69 -0.04
C THR A 252 -3.14 8.56 0.50
N PHE A 253 -2.84 8.14 1.74
CA PHE A 253 -3.58 7.12 2.48
C PHE A 253 -4.06 7.71 3.80
N PHE A 254 -5.36 7.70 4.02
CA PHE A 254 -6.00 8.30 5.18
C PHE A 254 -6.95 7.35 5.89
N ARG A 255 -7.19 7.58 7.17
CA ARG A 255 -8.13 6.83 8.00
C ARG A 255 -8.83 7.76 8.99
N PRO A 256 -9.89 7.32 9.67
CA PRO A 256 -10.48 8.08 10.75
C PRO A 256 -9.50 8.23 11.92
N VAL A 257 -9.55 9.35 12.62
CA VAL A 257 -8.76 9.55 13.86
C VAL A 257 -9.14 8.48 14.88
N LYS A 258 -8.16 7.73 15.38
CA LYS A 258 -8.37 6.76 16.47
C LYS A 258 -8.74 7.51 17.75
N ARG A 259 -9.92 7.20 18.31
CA ARG A 259 -10.39 7.74 19.59
C ARG A 259 -10.02 6.83 20.75
#